data_AF-A0A2R6EGW1-F1
#
_entry.id   AF-A0A2R6EGW1-F1
#
_cell.length_a   1.000
_cell.length_b   1.000
_cell.length_c   1.000
_cell.angle_alpha   90.00
_cell.angle_beta   90.00
_cell.angle_gamma   90.00
#
_symmetry.space_group_name_H-M   'P 1'
#
loop_
_entity.id
_entity.type
_entity.pdbx_description
1 polymer ?
#
loop_
_entity_poly.entity_id
_entity_poly.type
_entity_poly.pdbx_seq_one_letter_code
_entity_poly.pdbx_strand_id
1 'polypeptide(L)' 'TDRQHAALEAAYHAGFFEWPRDADGTDVADSLGVAPPTFHQHLRKAERKVFESLFAAEAT' A
#
# COMPACT_ATOMS: atom_id res chain seq x y z
N THR A 1 11.40 -1.79 1.59
CA THR A 1 11.97 -0.73 2.44
C THR A 1 10.94 -0.40 3.49
N ASP A 2 11.34 0.19 4.61
CA ASP A 2 10.43 0.48 5.73
C ASP A 2 9.26 1.38 5.29
N ARG A 3 9.51 2.35 4.42
CA ARG A 3 8.46 3.22 3.86
C ARG A 3 7.46 2.50 2.96
N GLN A 4 7.90 1.50 2.20
CA GLN A 4 7.01 0.65 1.38
C GLN A 4 6.15 -0.24 2.27
N HIS A 5 6.76 -0.83 3.30
CA HIS A 5 6.05 -1.68 4.25
C HIS A 5 5.00 -0.88 5.03
N ALA A 6 5.38 0.25 5.61
CA ALA A 6 4.48 1.14 6.34
C ALA A 6 3.31 1.64 5.48
N ALA A 7 3.54 1.97 4.20
CA ALA A 7 2.47 2.39 3.30
C ALA A 7 1.46 1.25 3.04
N LEU A 8 1.95 0.03 2.82
CA LEU A 8 1.09 -1.13 2.57
C LEU A 8 0.30 -1.53 3.83
N GLU A 9 0.95 -1.56 4.98
CA GLU A 9 0.34 -1.88 6.28
C GLU A 9 -0.73 -0.84 6.67
N ALA A 10 -0.41 0.46 6.54
CA ALA A 10 -1.38 1.51 6.81
C ALA A 10 -2.58 1.45 5.86
N ALA A 11 -2.36 1.23 4.56
CA ALA A 11 -3.46 1.06 3.60
C ALA A 11 -4.36 -0.13 3.96
N TYR A 12 -3.75 -1.28 4.30
CA TYR A 12 -4.48 -2.48 4.68
C TYR A 12 -5.35 -2.26 5.93
N HIS A 13 -4.77 -1.72 6.99
CA HIS A 13 -5.50 -1.52 8.26
C HIS A 13 -6.49 -0.35 8.23
N ALA A 14 -6.29 0.62 7.34
CA ALA A 14 -7.23 1.73 7.16
C ALA A 14 -8.47 1.34 6.33
N GLY A 15 -8.54 0.12 5.79
CA GLY A 15 -9.64 -0.29 4.90
C GLY A 15 -9.57 0.38 3.52
N PHE A 16 -8.38 0.78 3.08
CA PHE A 16 -8.14 1.38 1.76
C PHE A 16 -8.55 0.46 0.61
N PHE A 17 -8.45 -0.85 0.82
CA PHE A 17 -8.73 -1.88 -0.19
C PHE A 17 -10.17 -2.42 -0.15
N GLU A 18 -11.00 -1.96 0.79
CA GLU A 18 -12.36 -2.47 1.00
C GLU A 18 -13.37 -1.91 -0.01
N TRP A 19 -14.52 -2.57 -0.11
CA TRP A 19 -15.67 -2.09 -0.88
C TRP A 19 -16.96 -2.13 -0.04
N PRO A 20 -17.58 -0.97 0.29
CA PRO A 20 -17.04 0.38 0.11
C PRO A 20 -15.75 0.60 0.93
N ARG A 21 -14.84 1.45 0.45
CA ARG A 21 -13.60 1.77 1.17
C ARG A 21 -13.90 2.54 2.45
N ASP A 22 -13.19 2.20 3.53
CA ASP A 22 -13.28 2.92 4.81
C ASP A 22 -12.37 4.16 4.85
N ALA A 23 -11.27 4.13 4.09
CA ALA A 23 -10.33 5.23 3.96
C ALA A 23 -9.88 5.42 2.51
N ASP A 24 -9.58 6.66 2.12
CA ASP A 24 -8.95 6.96 0.85
C ASP A 24 -7.45 7.25 0.94
N GLY A 25 -6.82 7.50 -0.20
CA GLY A 25 -5.37 7.70 -0.25
C GLY A 25 -4.90 8.98 0.46
N THR A 26 -5.80 9.95 0.64
CA THR A 26 -5.53 11.17 1.41
C THR A 26 -5.52 10.83 2.90
N ASP A 27 -6.55 10.10 3.37
CA ASP A 27 -6.66 9.70 4.78
C ASP A 27 -5.42 8.90 5.23
N VAL A 28 -4.96 7.95 4.41
CA VAL A 28 -3.78 7.12 4.71
C VAL A 28 -2.48 7.92 4.58
N ALA A 29 -2.41 8.87 3.66
CA ALA A 29 -1.24 9.74 3.52
C ALA A 29 -1.08 10.66 4.75
N ASP A 30 -2.19 11.21 5.23
CA ASP A 30 -2.24 12.05 6.42
C ASP A 30 -1.81 11.27 7.67
N SER A 31 -2.26 10.01 7.83
CA SER A 31 -1.84 9.16 8.97
C SER A 31 -0.34 8.85 8.96
N LEU A 32 0.31 8.90 7.78
CA LEU A 32 1.74 8.66 7.61
C LEU A 32 2.58 9.94 7.63
N GLY A 33 1.95 11.12 7.70
CA GLY A 33 2.63 12.41 7.66
C GLY A 33 3.36 12.67 6.33
N VAL A 34 2.77 12.20 5.21
CA VAL A 34 3.34 12.38 3.86
C VAL A 34 2.30 12.94 2.90
N ALA A 35 2.75 13.51 1.78
CA ALA A 35 1.81 13.92 0.73
C ALA A 35 1.17 12.69 0.04
N PRO A 36 -0.09 12.77 -0.43
CA PRO A 36 -0.77 11.66 -1.12
C PRO A 36 0.02 11.04 -2.30
N PRO A 37 0.72 11.82 -3.16
CA PRO A 37 1.55 11.23 -4.20
C PRO A 37 2.72 10.37 -3.66
N THR A 38 3.27 10.73 -2.51
CA THR A 38 4.35 9.99 -1.84
C THR A 38 3.82 8.66 -1.31
N PHE A 39 2.65 8.67 -0.65
CA PHE A 39 1.95 7.46 -0.22
C PHE A 39 1.71 6.51 -1.41
N HIS A 40 1.07 6.98 -2.49
CA HIS A 40 0.80 6.14 -3.66
C HIS A 40 2.07 5.61 -4.33
N GLN A 41 3.16 6.39 -4.34
CA GLN A 41 4.44 5.92 -4.85
C GLN A 41 4.99 4.77 -4.01
N HIS A 42 4.93 4.88 -2.67
CA HIS A 42 5.37 3.83 -1.76
C HIS A 42 4.49 2.59 -1.86
N LEU A 43 3.17 2.77 -1.86
CA LEU A 43 2.20 1.68 -1.99
C LEU A 43 2.42 0.90 -3.27
N ARG A 44 2.48 1.55 -4.44
CA ARG A 44 2.71 0.89 -5.73
C ARG A 44 4.02 0.09 -5.78
N LYS A 45 5.08 0.61 -5.14
CA LYS A 45 6.36 -0.11 -5.03
C LYS A 45 6.27 -1.32 -4.09
N ALA A 46 5.45 -1.24 -3.04
CA ALA A 46 5.19 -2.34 -2.12
C ALA A 46 4.35 -3.43 -2.80
N GLU A 47 3.22 -3.06 -3.40
CA GLU A 47 2.32 -3.96 -4.15
C GLU A 47 3.07 -4.73 -5.24
N ARG A 48 3.93 -4.04 -6.02
CA ARG A 48 4.76 -4.70 -7.05
C ARG A 48 5.59 -5.84 -6.48
N LYS A 49 6.22 -5.65 -5.31
CA LYS A 49 7.05 -6.69 -4.68
C LYS A 49 6.21 -7.86 -4.18
N VAL A 50 5.02 -7.58 -3.66
CA VAL A 50 4.05 -8.62 -3.27
C VAL A 50 3.65 -9.44 -4.51
N PHE A 51 3.31 -8.78 -5.61
CA PHE A 51 2.96 -9.45 -6.86
C PHE A 51 4.13 -10.23 -7.46
N GLU A 52 5.34 -9.66 -7.47
CA GLU A 52 6.55 -10.37 -7.89
C GLU A 52 6.75 -11.66 -7.08
N SER A 53 6.58 -11.61 -5.75
CA SER A 53 6.68 -12.81 -4.91
C SER A 53 5.55 -13.80 -5.15
N LEU A 54 4.32 -13.33 -5.31
CA LEU A 54 3.14 -14.17 -5.52
C LEU A 54 3.23 -14.93 -6.85
N PHE A 55 3.52 -14.22 -7.94
CA PHE A 55 3.57 -14.81 -9.28
C PHE A 55 4.89 -15.51 -9.60
N ALA A 56 5.98 -15.23 -8.87
CA ALA A 56 7.19 -16.05 -8.95
C ALA A 56 6.96 -17.46 -8.37
N ALA A 57 6.08 -17.61 -7.37
CA ALA A 57 5.77 -18.90 -6.75
C ALA A 57 4.86 -19.79 -7.62
N GLU A 58 4.08 -19.22 -8.54
CA GLU A 58 3.19 -19.97 -9.45
C GLU A 58 3.93 -20.58 -10.66
N ALA A 59 5.18 -20.20 -10.89
CA ALA A 59 5.99 -20.66 -12.03
C ALA A 59 6.84 -21.91 -11.75
N THR A 60 6.60 -22.62 -10.65
CA THR A 60 7.28 -23.88 -10.25
C THR A 60 6.28 -25.02 -10.13
#